data_AF-A0A9W6MNT2-F1
#
_entry.id   AF-A0A9W6MNT2-F1
#
_cell.length_a   1.000
_cell.length_b   1.000
_cell.length_c   1.000
_cell.angle_alpha   90.00
_cell.angle_beta   90.00
_cell.angle_gamma   90.00
#
_symmetry.space_group_name_H-M   'P 1'
#
loop_
_entity.id
_entity.type
_entity.pdbx_description
1 polymer ?
#
loop_
_entity_poly.entity_id
_entity_poly.type
_entity_poly.pdbx_seq_one_letter_code
_entity_poly.pdbx_strand_id
1 'polypeptide(L)'
;MTSSHSNTVTLESGLIESISYIDGTFVITDGQPYESGPTAKNKGKGVWEITVNCGRKKSDAVAQKFNSLAGGEYHEYAPKGGGGTPDELNFMFGVTVTFSNAAPITLYLAQGSYSSTNNWWIGGQNVINDGKPDLVLISNNLPTQVLRMSGSTSEFVFETLAAGVRKAALASAE
;
A
#
# COMPACT_ATOMS: atom_id res chain seq x y z
N MET A 1 14.38 -2.34 25.63
CA MET A 1 14.55 -3.55 24.78
C MET A 1 13.65 -3.40 23.57
N THR A 2 14.14 -3.78 22.39
CA THR A 2 13.31 -3.86 21.18
C THR A 2 12.69 -5.25 21.11
N SER A 3 11.50 -5.38 20.53
CA SER A 3 10.79 -6.64 20.36
C SER A 3 10.30 -6.80 18.93
N SER A 4 10.36 -8.03 18.42
CA SER A 4 9.73 -8.38 17.14
C SER A 4 8.23 -8.53 17.34
N HIS A 5 7.46 -8.08 16.36
CA HIS A 5 6.01 -8.23 16.31
C HIS A 5 5.63 -8.84 14.96
N SER A 6 4.58 -9.66 14.94
CA SER A 6 3.94 -10.04 13.68
C SER A 6 3.09 -8.88 13.20
N ASN A 7 3.44 -8.33 12.04
CA ASN A 7 2.74 -7.20 11.43
C ASN A 7 2.01 -7.70 10.19
N THR A 8 0.68 -7.58 10.20
CA THR A 8 -0.16 -8.09 9.11
C THR A 8 -0.97 -6.97 8.50
N VAL A 9 -1.09 -7.01 7.18
CA VAL A 9 -2.00 -6.20 6.38
C VAL A 9 -2.67 -7.06 5.33
N THR A 10 -3.92 -6.76 5.02
CA THR A 10 -4.68 -7.47 3.98
C THR A 10 -4.90 -6.57 2.77
N LEU A 11 -4.68 -7.10 1.57
CA LEU A 11 -5.15 -6.54 0.31
C LEU A 11 -6.31 -7.38 -0.23
N GLU A 12 -7.45 -6.77 -0.50
CA GLU A 12 -8.64 -7.46 -1.00
C GLU A 12 -9.07 -6.93 -2.37
N SER A 13 -9.13 -7.83 -3.36
CA SER A 13 -9.80 -7.61 -4.63
C SER A 13 -10.02 -8.93 -5.35
N GLY A 14 -11.18 -9.07 -6.01
CA GLY A 14 -11.41 -10.18 -6.93
C GLY A 14 -10.49 -10.19 -8.17
N LEU A 15 -9.73 -9.11 -8.39
CA LEU A 15 -8.84 -8.97 -9.55
C LEU A 15 -7.37 -9.31 -9.25
N ILE A 16 -6.95 -9.41 -7.98
CA ILE A 16 -5.54 -9.70 -7.64
C ILE A 16 -5.22 -11.17 -7.93
N GLU A 17 -4.23 -11.40 -8.78
CA GLU A 17 -3.75 -12.72 -9.15
C GLU A 17 -2.50 -13.12 -8.35
N SER A 18 -1.63 -12.17 -8.06
CA SER A 18 -0.43 -12.41 -7.26
C SER A 18 0.08 -11.15 -6.57
N ILE A 19 0.76 -11.37 -5.45
CA ILE A 19 1.55 -10.37 -4.74
C ILE A 19 2.93 -10.96 -4.48
N SER A 20 3.97 -10.22 -4.82
CA SER A 20 5.36 -10.59 -4.53
C SER A 20 6.07 -9.44 -3.85
N TYR A 21 6.84 -9.75 -2.80
CA TYR A 21 7.72 -8.78 -2.15
C TYR A 21 8.87 -8.40 -3.09
N ILE A 22 9.24 -7.13 -3.11
CA ILE A 22 10.38 -6.63 -3.88
C ILE A 22 11.59 -6.61 -2.96
N ASP A 23 12.52 -7.55 -3.16
CA ASP A 23 13.74 -7.64 -2.36
C ASP A 23 14.53 -6.32 -2.34
N GLY A 24 15.10 -6.01 -1.17
CA GLY A 24 15.88 -4.79 -0.96
C GLY A 24 15.03 -3.52 -0.73
N THR A 25 13.71 -3.61 -0.79
CA THR A 25 12.84 -2.45 -0.50
C THR A 25 12.47 -2.31 0.97
N PHE A 26 12.66 -3.34 1.80
CA PHE A 26 12.33 -3.23 3.23
C PHE A 26 13.22 -2.21 3.93
N VAL A 27 12.58 -1.25 4.62
CA VAL A 27 13.26 -0.24 5.44
C VAL A 27 12.60 -0.21 6.80
N ILE A 28 13.40 -0.25 7.86
CA ILE A 28 12.97 -0.15 9.26
C ILE A 28 13.96 0.74 10.00
N THR A 29 13.50 1.36 11.08
CA THR A 29 14.37 2.16 11.96
C THR A 29 15.53 1.34 12.53
N ASP A 30 16.72 1.93 12.50
CA ASP A 30 17.96 1.30 13.00
C ASP A 30 17.81 0.71 14.41
N GLY A 31 18.38 -0.49 14.57
CA GLY A 31 18.36 -1.25 15.83
C GLY A 31 17.06 -1.99 16.13
N GLN A 32 16.03 -1.90 15.28
CA GLN A 32 14.85 -2.75 15.39
C GLN A 32 15.15 -4.18 14.89
N PRO A 33 14.55 -5.21 15.53
CA PRO A 33 14.67 -6.58 15.04
C PRO A 33 13.93 -6.73 13.71
N TYR A 34 14.48 -7.59 12.85
CA TYR A 34 13.91 -7.97 11.57
C TYR A 34 14.36 -9.40 11.26
N GLU A 35 13.41 -10.28 10.95
CA GLU A 35 13.71 -11.69 10.69
C GLU A 35 13.95 -11.95 9.21
N SER A 36 12.96 -11.62 8.38
CA SER A 36 12.96 -11.89 6.94
C SER A 36 11.92 -11.04 6.20
N GLY A 37 11.99 -11.08 4.86
CA GLY A 37 11.11 -10.34 3.96
C GLY A 37 9.61 -10.52 4.27
N PRO A 38 8.79 -9.51 3.97
CA PRO A 38 7.34 -9.67 3.95
C PRO A 38 6.92 -10.89 3.12
N THR A 39 6.01 -11.69 3.65
CA THR A 39 5.47 -12.86 2.96
C THR A 39 4.01 -12.64 2.64
N ALA A 40 3.64 -12.77 1.36
CA ALA A 40 2.26 -12.68 0.91
C ALA A 40 1.62 -14.08 0.82
N LYS A 41 0.41 -14.24 1.33
CA LYS A 41 -0.35 -15.48 1.30
C LYS A 41 -1.76 -15.24 0.77
N ASN A 42 -2.13 -15.95 -0.29
CA ASN A 42 -3.50 -15.98 -0.79
C ASN A 42 -4.40 -16.74 0.21
N LYS A 43 -5.44 -16.07 0.71
CA LYS A 43 -6.42 -16.62 1.67
C LYS A 43 -7.71 -17.09 0.98
N GLY A 44 -7.76 -16.99 -0.35
CA GLY A 44 -8.94 -17.26 -1.17
C GLY A 44 -9.85 -16.04 -1.29
N LYS A 45 -10.80 -16.10 -2.23
CA LYS A 45 -11.84 -15.08 -2.44
C LYS A 45 -11.30 -13.65 -2.67
N GLY A 46 -10.13 -13.53 -3.29
CA GLY A 46 -9.51 -12.23 -3.57
C GLY A 46 -8.77 -11.59 -2.39
N VAL A 47 -8.63 -12.30 -1.27
CA VAL A 47 -7.98 -11.81 -0.05
C VAL A 47 -6.52 -12.27 -0.01
N TRP A 48 -5.60 -11.33 0.12
CA TRP A 48 -4.17 -11.58 0.29
C TRP A 48 -3.67 -11.00 1.61
N GLU A 49 -3.12 -11.85 2.46
CA GLU A 49 -2.52 -11.48 3.74
C GLU A 49 -1.01 -11.33 3.57
N ILE A 50 -0.46 -10.18 3.94
CA ILE A 50 0.98 -9.93 3.91
C ILE A 50 1.46 -9.79 5.35
N THR A 51 2.44 -10.60 5.75
CA THR A 51 3.01 -10.61 7.09
C THR A 51 4.50 -10.30 7.08
N VAL A 52 4.94 -9.44 8.00
CA VAL A 52 6.37 -9.19 8.26
C VAL A 52 6.64 -9.19 9.77
N ASN A 53 7.63 -9.98 10.19
CA ASN A 53 8.06 -10.03 11.59
C ASN A 53 9.21 -9.04 11.81
N CYS A 54 8.90 -7.95 12.50
CA CYS A 54 9.87 -6.90 12.79
C CYS A 54 9.45 -6.01 13.96
N GLY A 55 10.37 -5.18 14.41
CA GLY A 55 10.12 -4.17 15.43
C GLY A 55 9.25 -3.01 14.97
N ARG A 56 8.90 -2.14 15.91
CA ARG A 56 8.10 -0.94 15.67
C ARG A 56 8.76 0.23 16.36
N LYS A 57 9.30 1.15 15.57
CA LYS A 57 9.82 2.42 16.05
C LYS A 57 9.64 3.44 14.96
N LYS A 58 8.87 4.48 15.26
CA LYS A 58 8.66 5.63 14.38
C LYS A 58 10.01 6.23 13.94
N SER A 59 10.09 6.56 12.67
CA SER A 59 11.20 7.30 12.06
C SER A 59 10.69 8.15 10.90
N ASP A 60 11.15 9.39 10.89
CA ASP A 60 11.02 10.34 9.79
C ASP A 60 11.74 9.86 8.53
N ALA A 61 12.93 9.28 8.64
CA ALA A 61 13.68 8.75 7.51
C ALA A 61 12.93 7.62 6.78
N VAL A 62 12.24 6.74 7.51
CA VAL A 62 11.37 5.72 6.92
C VAL A 62 10.20 6.36 6.18
N ALA A 63 9.58 7.38 6.78
CA ALA A 63 8.47 8.11 6.16
C ALA A 63 8.92 8.82 4.88
N GLN A 64 10.01 9.59 4.92
CA GLN A 64 10.58 10.26 3.75
C GLN A 64 10.90 9.29 2.61
N LYS A 65 11.41 8.09 2.94
CA LYS A 65 11.69 7.05 1.94
C LYS A 65 10.40 6.52 1.31
N PHE A 66 9.39 6.22 2.12
CA PHE A 66 8.06 5.83 1.63
C PHE A 66 7.47 6.93 0.73
N ASN A 67 7.46 8.19 1.20
CA ASN A 67 6.85 9.30 0.49
C ASN A 67 7.50 9.55 -0.87
N SER A 68 8.83 9.53 -0.90
CA SER A 68 9.61 9.69 -2.14
C SER A 68 9.35 8.58 -3.16
N LEU A 69 9.10 7.35 -2.70
CA LEU A 69 8.84 6.20 -3.58
C LEU A 69 7.36 6.15 -4.01
N ALA A 70 6.45 6.55 -3.13
CA ALA A 70 5.03 6.63 -3.42
C ALA A 70 4.72 7.70 -4.47
N GLY A 71 5.37 8.87 -4.36
CA GLY A 71 5.13 10.04 -5.21
C GLY A 71 4.62 11.27 -4.44
N GLY A 72 4.57 11.22 -3.11
CA GLY A 72 4.03 12.28 -2.26
C GLY A 72 2.52 12.13 -2.00
N GLU A 73 1.95 13.12 -1.32
CA GLU A 73 0.58 13.14 -0.77
C GLU A 73 -0.51 12.63 -1.73
N TYR A 74 -0.44 13.02 -3.01
CA TYR A 74 -1.42 12.63 -4.02
C TYR A 74 -1.41 11.13 -4.34
N HIS A 75 -0.32 10.46 -4.01
CA HIS A 75 -0.05 9.04 -4.29
C HIS A 75 0.03 8.20 -3.03
N GLU A 76 -0.46 8.72 -1.91
CA GLU A 76 -0.40 8.08 -0.59
C GLU A 76 -1.80 8.00 0.02
N TYR A 77 -2.08 6.89 0.69
CA TYR A 77 -3.37 6.69 1.33
C TYR A 77 -3.28 5.80 2.56
N ALA A 78 -4.05 6.15 3.59
CA ALA A 78 -4.30 5.31 4.75
C ALA A 78 -5.81 5.36 5.07
N PRO A 79 -6.56 4.25 4.93
CA PRO A 79 -8.01 4.24 5.11
C PRO A 79 -8.48 4.73 6.48
N LYS A 80 -7.67 4.47 7.52
CA LYS A 80 -7.97 4.90 8.88
C LYS A 80 -6.71 5.31 9.61
N GLY A 81 -6.78 6.48 10.25
CA GLY A 81 -5.72 6.98 11.11
C GLY A 81 -4.55 7.64 10.37
N GLY A 82 -4.73 7.98 9.10
CA GLY A 82 -3.82 8.85 8.35
C GLY A 82 -4.53 10.09 7.82
N GLY A 83 -4.05 10.59 6.68
CA GLY A 83 -4.46 11.85 6.06
C GLY A 83 -3.22 12.63 5.62
N GLY A 84 -3.24 13.14 4.41
CA GLY A 84 -2.07 13.76 3.78
C GLY A 84 -0.90 12.78 3.64
N THR A 85 0.30 13.25 3.96
CA THR A 85 1.56 12.48 3.95
C THR A 85 2.00 12.11 5.37
N PRO A 86 2.50 10.89 5.62
CA PRO A 86 3.00 10.53 6.94
C PRO A 86 4.33 11.24 7.25
N ASP A 87 4.45 11.76 8.47
CA ASP A 87 5.70 12.34 8.98
C ASP A 87 6.65 11.29 9.58
N GLU A 88 6.10 10.19 10.11
CA GLU A 88 6.87 9.11 10.72
C GLU A 88 6.22 7.75 10.47
N LEU A 89 7.04 6.75 10.15
CA LEU A 89 6.61 5.37 9.94
C LEU A 89 7.50 4.40 10.72
N ASN A 90 6.96 3.24 11.08
CA ASN A 90 7.69 2.18 11.76
C ASN A 90 8.62 1.44 10.80
N PHE A 91 8.10 1.08 9.62
CA PHE A 91 8.81 0.41 8.54
C PHE A 91 8.01 0.56 7.24
N MET A 92 8.64 0.25 6.10
CA MET A 92 8.00 0.15 4.79
C MET A 92 8.58 -1.01 3.98
N PHE A 93 7.84 -1.45 2.95
CA PHE A 93 8.33 -2.38 1.93
C PHE A 93 7.55 -2.19 0.61
N GLY A 94 8.16 -2.59 -0.51
CA GLY A 94 7.53 -2.63 -1.81
C GLY A 94 7.00 -4.02 -2.15
N VAL A 95 5.88 -4.05 -2.88
CA VAL A 95 5.33 -5.26 -3.49
C VAL A 95 5.00 -5.01 -4.96
N THR A 96 5.19 -6.03 -5.78
CA THR A 96 4.61 -6.09 -7.12
C THR A 96 3.27 -6.82 -7.03
N VAL A 97 2.21 -6.15 -7.48
CA VAL A 97 0.85 -6.71 -7.52
C VAL A 97 0.44 -6.93 -8.97
N THR A 98 0.03 -8.16 -9.29
CA THR A 98 -0.51 -8.51 -10.61
C THR A 98 -2.02 -8.58 -10.54
N PHE A 99 -2.68 -7.93 -11.49
CA PHE A 99 -4.13 -7.97 -11.66
C PHE A 99 -4.49 -8.63 -12.99
N SER A 100 -5.65 -9.29 -13.07
CA SER A 100 -6.05 -10.12 -14.21
C SER A 100 -6.20 -9.41 -15.56
N ASN A 101 -6.22 -8.08 -15.60
CA ASN A 101 -6.40 -7.27 -16.81
C ASN A 101 -5.50 -6.03 -16.88
N ALA A 102 -4.34 -6.06 -16.21
CA ALA A 102 -3.42 -4.93 -16.14
C ALA A 102 -1.96 -5.38 -16.16
N ALA A 103 -1.07 -4.45 -16.48
CA ALA A 103 0.34 -4.65 -16.20
C ALA A 103 0.56 -4.76 -14.68
N PRO A 104 1.55 -5.55 -14.21
CA PRO A 104 1.93 -5.54 -12.81
C PRO A 104 2.31 -4.13 -12.36
N ILE A 105 1.86 -3.76 -11.16
CA ILE A 105 2.15 -2.44 -10.57
C ILE A 105 3.00 -2.59 -9.32
N THR A 106 3.77 -1.56 -9.01
CA THR A 106 4.51 -1.47 -7.74
C THR A 106 3.68 -0.67 -6.74
N LEU A 107 3.49 -1.24 -5.56
CA LEU A 107 2.88 -0.58 -4.42
C LEU A 107 3.84 -0.64 -3.24
N TYR A 108 3.94 0.45 -2.50
CA TYR A 108 4.66 0.52 -1.24
C TYR A 108 3.65 0.43 -0.11
N LEU A 109 3.93 -0.43 0.86
CA LEU A 109 3.16 -0.59 2.07
C LEU A 109 4.02 -0.18 3.25
N ALA A 110 3.43 0.57 4.17
CA ALA A 110 4.12 1.02 5.37
C ALA A 110 3.21 0.96 6.58
N GLN A 111 3.79 0.78 7.75
CA GLN A 111 3.05 0.82 9.00
C GLN A 111 3.40 2.10 9.75
N GLY A 112 2.39 2.89 10.11
CA GLY A 112 2.52 4.04 11.00
C GLY A 112 2.11 3.69 12.43
N SER A 113 1.79 4.72 13.22
CA SER A 113 1.14 4.54 14.52
C SER A 113 -0.01 5.54 14.68
N TYR A 114 -1.14 5.04 15.15
CA TYR A 114 -2.41 5.76 15.24
C TYR A 114 -3.11 5.47 16.58
N SER A 115 -3.05 6.44 17.49
CA SER A 115 -3.61 6.34 18.84
C SER A 115 -3.09 5.09 19.57
N SER A 116 -3.98 4.17 19.95
CA SER A 116 -3.66 2.91 20.64
C SER A 116 -3.40 1.74 19.67
N THR A 117 -3.41 2.01 18.36
CA THR A 117 -3.25 1.02 17.29
C THR A 117 -2.17 1.47 16.31
N ASN A 118 -1.86 0.63 15.33
CA ASN A 118 -1.07 1.04 14.18
C ASN A 118 -1.99 1.15 12.98
N ASN A 119 -1.74 2.13 12.12
CA ASN A 119 -2.35 2.24 10.81
C ASN A 119 -1.40 1.71 9.74
N TRP A 120 -1.96 1.36 8.60
CA TRP A 120 -1.22 1.00 7.40
C TRP A 120 -1.43 2.04 6.31
N TRP A 121 -0.37 2.28 5.56
CA TRP A 121 -0.29 3.18 4.43
C TRP A 121 -0.02 2.36 3.17
N ILE A 122 -0.63 2.78 2.07
CA ILE A 122 -0.37 2.32 0.71
C ILE A 122 0.04 3.52 -0.12
N GLY A 123 1.02 3.34 -0.99
CA GLY A 123 1.41 4.38 -1.94
C GLY A 123 2.04 3.82 -3.20
N GLY A 124 2.11 4.67 -4.23
CA GLY A 124 2.69 4.32 -5.52
C GLY A 124 2.06 5.13 -6.65
N GLN A 125 2.70 5.12 -7.81
CA GLN A 125 2.28 5.96 -8.95
C GLN A 125 0.86 5.66 -9.46
N ASN A 126 0.35 4.46 -9.18
CA ASN A 126 -1.01 4.06 -9.54
C ASN A 126 -2.07 4.46 -8.50
N VAL A 127 -1.66 4.93 -7.32
CA VAL A 127 -2.55 5.50 -6.30
C VAL A 127 -2.85 6.94 -6.65
N ILE A 128 -4.12 7.31 -6.62
CA ILE A 128 -4.62 8.67 -6.88
C ILE A 128 -5.51 9.06 -5.70
N ASN A 129 -5.11 10.04 -4.91
CA ASN A 129 -5.82 10.47 -3.72
C ASN A 129 -6.20 11.97 -3.79
N ASP A 130 -7.10 12.31 -4.69
CA ASP A 130 -7.65 13.66 -4.89
C ASP A 130 -8.83 13.97 -3.92
N GLY A 131 -8.86 13.30 -2.77
CA GLY A 131 -10.02 13.21 -1.87
C GLY A 131 -10.92 12.00 -2.16
N LYS A 132 -10.69 11.28 -3.27
CA LYS A 132 -11.29 9.98 -3.57
C LYS A 132 -10.19 8.97 -3.88
N PRO A 133 -9.70 8.22 -2.88
CA PRO A 133 -8.57 7.34 -3.07
C PRO A 133 -8.91 6.22 -4.05
N ASP A 134 -8.28 6.23 -5.21
CA ASP A 134 -8.46 5.30 -6.30
C ASP A 134 -7.12 4.64 -6.67
N LEU A 135 -7.18 3.39 -7.11
CA LEU A 135 -6.07 2.67 -7.73
C LEU A 135 -6.35 2.53 -9.22
N VAL A 136 -5.50 3.13 -10.06
CA VAL A 136 -5.63 3.11 -11.51
C VAL A 136 -4.81 1.98 -12.08
N LEU A 137 -5.48 0.98 -12.64
CA LEU A 137 -4.85 -0.12 -13.35
C LEU A 137 -4.61 0.27 -14.81
N ILE A 138 -3.41 -0.01 -15.30
CA ILE A 138 -2.94 0.39 -16.64
C ILE A 138 -2.50 -0.84 -17.41
N SER A 139 -2.80 -0.88 -18.71
CA SER A 139 -2.22 -1.84 -19.66
C SER A 139 -1.92 -1.12 -20.97
N ASN A 140 -0.79 -1.42 -21.59
CA ASN A 140 -0.35 -0.75 -22.82
C ASN A 140 -0.41 0.80 -22.73
N ASN A 141 0.00 1.35 -21.59
CA ASN A 141 -0.02 2.79 -21.28
C ASN A 141 -1.41 3.44 -21.29
N LEU A 142 -2.49 2.65 -21.18
CA LEU A 142 -3.86 3.14 -21.09
C LEU A 142 -4.54 2.59 -19.83
N PRO A 143 -5.33 3.40 -19.09
CA PRO A 143 -6.10 2.87 -17.98
C PRO A 143 -7.14 1.86 -18.42
N THR A 144 -7.11 0.68 -17.81
CA THR A 144 -8.04 -0.42 -18.08
C THR A 144 -9.16 -0.49 -17.06
N GLN A 145 -8.85 -0.16 -15.79
CA GLN A 145 -9.78 -0.23 -14.68
C GLN A 145 -9.39 0.77 -13.58
N VAL A 146 -10.39 1.33 -12.91
CA VAL A 146 -10.18 2.13 -11.69
C VAL A 146 -10.82 1.39 -10.53
N LEU A 147 -10.09 1.24 -9.42
CA LEU A 147 -10.57 0.59 -8.21
C LEU A 147 -10.66 1.61 -7.07
N ARG A 148 -11.82 1.76 -6.44
CA ARG A 148 -11.95 2.59 -5.23
C ARG A 148 -11.25 1.89 -4.09
N MET A 149 -10.34 2.60 -3.42
CA MET A 149 -9.70 2.14 -2.21
C MET A 149 -10.52 2.50 -0.98
N SER A 150 -10.63 1.55 -0.07
CA SER A 150 -11.20 1.73 1.28
C SER A 150 -10.54 0.73 2.23
N GLY A 151 -11.03 0.63 3.47
CA GLY A 151 -10.57 -0.39 4.41
C GLY A 151 -10.51 0.08 5.85
N SER A 152 -9.57 -0.48 6.61
CA SER A 152 -9.42 -0.26 8.05
C SER A 152 -7.99 0.14 8.42
N THR A 153 -7.61 0.00 9.68
CA THR A 153 -6.23 0.24 10.12
C THR A 153 -5.24 -0.78 9.59
N SER A 154 -5.68 -1.94 9.08
CA SER A 154 -4.82 -3.06 8.64
C SER A 154 -5.36 -3.79 7.41
N GLU A 155 -6.17 -3.13 6.61
CA GLU A 155 -6.83 -3.71 5.43
C GLU A 155 -7.02 -2.64 4.38
N PHE A 156 -6.78 -3.00 3.12
CA PHE A 156 -7.12 -2.24 1.94
C PHE A 156 -8.05 -3.07 1.06
N VAL A 157 -9.20 -2.51 0.72
CA VAL A 157 -10.18 -3.11 -0.20
C VAL A 157 -10.17 -2.31 -1.49
N PHE A 158 -10.05 -3.00 -2.63
CA PHE A 158 -10.09 -2.42 -3.97
C PHE A 158 -11.38 -2.82 -4.70
N GLU A 159 -12.34 -1.90 -4.72
CA GLU A 159 -13.65 -2.12 -5.34
C GLU A 159 -13.67 -1.65 -6.80
N THR A 160 -14.06 -2.52 -7.71
CA THR A 160 -14.20 -2.21 -9.15
C THR A 160 -15.25 -1.13 -9.37
N LEU A 161 -14.82 0.03 -9.89
CA LEU A 161 -15.74 1.07 -10.33
C LEU A 161 -16.30 0.75 -11.74
N ALA A 162 -17.58 1.05 -11.94
CA ALA A 162 -18.23 0.88 -13.25
C ALA A 162 -17.52 1.73 -14.33
N ALA A 163 -17.52 1.23 -15.57
CA ALA A 163 -16.75 1.80 -16.68
C ALA A 163 -17.01 3.31 -16.97
N GLY A 164 -18.13 3.87 -16.51
CA GLY A 164 -18.45 5.30 -16.65
C GLY A 164 -17.57 6.26 -15.83
N VAL A 165 -16.85 5.77 -14.80
CA VAL A 165 -15.99 6.61 -13.92
C VAL A 165 -14.63 6.93 -14.57
N ARG A 166 -14.25 6.24 -15.65
CA ARG A 166 -12.96 6.40 -16.37
C ARG A 166 -12.70 7.81 -16.87
N LYS A 167 -13.72 8.64 -17.08
CA LYS A 167 -13.58 9.97 -17.70
C LYS A 167 -13.12 11.08 -16.74
N ALA A 168 -13.24 10.89 -15.43
CA ALA A 168 -12.90 11.93 -14.44
C ALA A 168 -11.49 11.77 -13.87
N ALA A 169 -11.07 10.56 -13.51
CA ALA A 169 -9.75 10.29 -12.94
C ALA A 169 -8.59 10.46 -13.94
N LEU A 170 -8.88 10.40 -15.24
CA LEU A 170 -7.91 10.61 -16.33
C LEU A 170 -7.76 12.08 -16.73
N ALA A 171 -8.73 12.94 -16.38
CA ALA A 171 -8.74 14.34 -16.78
C ALA A 171 -8.08 15.28 -15.75
N SER A 172 -7.68 14.76 -14.60
CA SER A 172 -7.05 15.50 -13.49
C SER A 172 -5.53 15.28 -13.39
N ALA A 173 -4.93 14.53 -14.33
CA ALA A 173 -3.50 14.25 -14.40
C ALA A 173 -2.75 15.08 -15.47
N GLU A 174 -3.41 16.11 -16.04
CA GLU A 174 -2.80 17.13 -16.91
C GLU A 174 -2.56 18.45 -16.15
#